data_AF-A0A7V3SZQ8-F1
#
_entry.id   AF-A0A7V3SZQ8-F1
#
_cell.length_a   1.000
_cell.length_b   1.000
_cell.length_c   1.000
_cell.angle_alpha   90.00
_cell.angle_beta   90.00
_cell.angle_gamma   90.00
#
_symmetry.space_group_name_H-M   'P 1'
#
loop_
_entity.id
_entity.type
_entity.pdbx_description
1 polymer ?
#
loop_
_entity_poly.entity_id
_entity_poly.type
_entity_poly.pdbx_seq_one_letter_code
_entity_poly.pdbx_strand_id
1 'polypeptide(L)'
;MDNRFFNAHHSPIGAFASFTLGFRGAKGGLGLELKKPADQSVFIGLQSAEGDFYEALPFFQCGEDATKSFDVLKEDEGNDKIILPQIRMFENEKIRREFKTATDTWYAGDLTFKVYSPVRPVPNPAAASEFEIKSALIPAVFAEMTIDNTKGKKPRRAFFGYENTEPCSGMRRLDDSAGGKITGVGEGRRTAIASRAGSAKSAVGFTFETILSQRCEVNWACILGNYGTLIMDVPAGEKVTF
;
A
#
# COMPACT_ATOMS: atom_id res chain seq x y z
N MET A 1 -25.00 -16.66 -2.73
CA MET A 1 -23.52 -16.58 -2.64
C MET A 1 -23.17 -15.18 -2.19
N ASP A 2 -22.52 -15.04 -1.06
CA ASP A 2 -22.14 -13.73 -0.53
C ASP A 2 -20.89 -13.22 -1.27
N ASN A 3 -21.07 -12.22 -2.14
CA ASN A 3 -19.97 -11.63 -2.89
C ASN A 3 -19.23 -10.65 -1.98
N ARG A 4 -18.12 -11.09 -1.37
CA ARG A 4 -17.28 -10.26 -0.50
C ARG A 4 -16.35 -9.28 -1.24
N PHE A 5 -16.23 -9.41 -2.56
CA PHE A 5 -15.32 -8.62 -3.42
C PHE A 5 -16.06 -7.49 -4.14
N PHE A 6 -16.57 -6.53 -3.38
CA PHE A 6 -17.12 -5.27 -3.89
C PHE A 6 -16.26 -4.10 -3.41
N ASN A 7 -16.15 -3.06 -4.23
CA ASN A 7 -15.51 -1.83 -3.82
C ASN A 7 -16.36 -1.11 -2.76
N ALA A 8 -15.68 -0.59 -1.74
CA ALA A 8 -16.25 0.31 -0.76
C ALA A 8 -15.41 1.59 -0.66
N HIS A 9 -16.08 2.68 -0.29
CA HIS A 9 -15.42 3.93 0.04
C HIS A 9 -14.89 3.88 1.47
N HIS A 10 -13.63 4.27 1.64
CA HIS A 10 -13.05 4.59 2.94
C HIS A 10 -12.64 6.06 2.87
N SER A 11 -13.54 6.94 3.29
CA SER A 11 -13.43 8.37 3.03
C SER A 11 -13.25 9.18 4.31
N PRO A 12 -12.37 10.19 4.31
CA PRO A 12 -12.42 11.27 5.29
C PRO A 12 -13.64 12.17 5.04
N ILE A 13 -14.01 12.95 6.04
CA ILE A 13 -15.17 13.84 5.97
C ILE A 13 -14.78 15.16 5.31
N GLY A 14 -15.53 15.57 4.28
CA GLY A 14 -15.39 16.89 3.66
C GLY A 14 -14.21 17.08 2.71
N ALA A 15 -13.41 16.04 2.42
CA ALA A 15 -12.22 16.17 1.57
C ALA A 15 -12.40 15.73 0.11
N PHE A 16 -13.62 15.30 -0.29
CA PHE A 16 -13.91 14.72 -1.61
C PHE A 16 -12.86 13.67 -2.06
N ALA A 17 -12.48 12.80 -1.12
CA ALA A 17 -11.44 11.78 -1.31
C ALA A 17 -11.93 10.41 -0.81
N SER A 18 -11.32 9.34 -1.31
CA SER A 18 -11.62 7.97 -0.90
C SER A 18 -10.39 7.08 -1.10
N PHE A 19 -10.03 6.31 -0.08
CA PHE A 19 -9.25 5.10 -0.30
C PHE A 19 -10.23 3.98 -0.70
N THR A 20 -10.42 3.79 -2.00
CA THR A 20 -11.38 2.81 -2.52
C THR A 20 -10.71 1.44 -2.57
N LEU A 21 -11.32 0.44 -1.94
CA LEU A 21 -10.76 -0.91 -1.87
C LEU A 21 -11.86 -1.98 -1.83
N GLY A 22 -11.55 -3.19 -2.32
CA GLY A 22 -12.38 -4.39 -2.14
C GLY A 22 -12.70 -5.14 -3.43
N PHE A 23 -12.80 -4.46 -4.57
CA PHE A 23 -12.92 -5.13 -5.87
C PHE A 23 -11.53 -5.60 -6.36
N ARG A 24 -11.52 -6.67 -7.16
CA ARG A 24 -10.28 -7.31 -7.63
C ARG A 24 -9.55 -6.50 -8.70
N GLY A 25 -8.23 -6.67 -8.75
CA GLY A 25 -7.38 -6.03 -9.73
C GLY A 25 -7.12 -4.55 -9.43
N ALA A 26 -6.57 -3.83 -10.41
CA ALA A 26 -6.34 -2.39 -10.34
C ALA A 26 -7.65 -1.59 -10.47
N LYS A 27 -8.53 -1.74 -9.48
CA LYS A 27 -9.87 -1.13 -9.41
C LYS A 27 -10.11 -0.37 -8.12
N GLY A 28 -9.08 -0.24 -7.29
CA GLY A 28 -9.09 0.54 -6.05
C GLY A 28 -8.18 1.77 -6.16
N GLY A 29 -7.59 2.15 -5.03
CA GLY A 29 -6.56 3.18 -4.94
C GLY A 29 -6.98 4.44 -4.18
N LEU A 30 -6.10 5.42 -4.19
CA LEU A 30 -6.28 6.70 -3.52
C LEU A 30 -6.93 7.69 -4.49
N GLY A 31 -8.26 7.78 -4.44
CA GLY A 31 -9.02 8.72 -5.25
C GLY A 31 -9.12 10.09 -4.59
N LEU A 32 -8.70 11.13 -5.29
CA LEU A 32 -8.86 12.53 -4.90
C LEU A 32 -9.64 13.27 -5.98
N GLU A 33 -10.82 13.78 -5.63
CA GLU A 33 -11.74 14.52 -6.53
C GLU A 33 -12.22 13.72 -7.75
N LEU A 34 -12.17 12.38 -7.64
CA LEU A 34 -12.65 11.47 -8.68
C LEU A 34 -14.09 11.04 -8.41
N LYS A 35 -14.90 11.00 -9.46
CA LYS A 35 -16.27 10.42 -9.44
C LYS A 35 -16.29 8.91 -9.75
N LYS A 36 -15.12 8.28 -9.73
CA LYS A 36 -14.90 6.86 -10.01
C LYS A 36 -13.73 6.32 -9.16
N PRO A 37 -13.52 5.01 -9.07
CA PRO A 37 -12.29 4.47 -8.49
C PRO A 37 -11.03 5.04 -9.17
N ALA A 38 -9.92 5.07 -8.45
CA ALA A 38 -8.65 5.58 -8.99
C ALA A 38 -8.03 4.65 -10.05
N ASP A 39 -8.53 3.42 -10.17
CA ASP A 39 -8.01 2.39 -11.07
C ASP A 39 -6.50 2.13 -10.87
N GLN A 40 -6.04 2.19 -9.62
CA GLN A 40 -4.63 1.96 -9.24
C GLN A 40 -4.43 0.55 -8.70
N SER A 41 -3.24 0.00 -8.93
CA SER A 41 -2.79 -1.21 -8.24
C SER A 41 -2.43 -0.90 -6.79
N VAL A 42 -3.03 -1.62 -5.85
CA VAL A 42 -2.75 -1.54 -4.42
C VAL A 42 -2.16 -2.85 -3.95
N PHE A 43 -0.97 -2.77 -3.35
CA PHE A 43 -0.20 -3.93 -2.91
C PHE A 43 -0.22 -3.98 -1.39
N ILE A 44 -0.84 -5.02 -0.84
CA ILE A 44 -0.90 -5.30 0.60
C ILE A 44 -0.55 -6.78 0.75
N GLY A 45 0.62 -7.08 1.31
CA GLY A 45 1.11 -8.45 1.31
C GLY A 45 2.28 -8.70 2.26
N LEU A 46 2.68 -9.96 2.31
CA LEU A 46 3.81 -10.44 3.09
C LEU A 46 4.51 -11.62 2.44
N GLN A 47 5.74 -11.86 2.86
CA GLN A 47 6.55 -12.98 2.41
C GLN A 47 5.97 -14.30 2.91
N SER A 48 6.04 -15.35 2.09
CA SER A 48 5.65 -16.70 2.48
C SER A 48 6.50 -17.20 3.65
N ALA A 49 6.00 -18.17 4.40
CA ALA A 49 6.72 -18.71 5.57
C ALA A 49 8.07 -19.36 5.20
N GLU A 50 8.18 -19.90 3.99
CA GLU A 50 9.40 -20.54 3.47
C GLU A 50 10.42 -19.51 2.95
N GLY A 51 9.92 -18.35 2.48
CA GLY A 51 10.72 -17.22 2.00
C GLY A 51 10.78 -17.10 0.48
N ASP A 52 10.21 -18.04 -0.26
CA ASP A 52 10.41 -18.21 -1.71
C ASP A 52 9.61 -17.23 -2.57
N PHE A 53 8.48 -16.73 -2.06
CA PHE A 53 7.58 -15.82 -2.78
C PHE A 53 6.83 -14.91 -1.80
N TYR A 54 6.08 -13.96 -2.34
CA TYR A 54 5.22 -13.07 -1.57
C TYR A 54 3.75 -13.35 -1.88
N GLU A 55 2.90 -13.20 -0.88
CA GLU A 55 1.46 -13.30 -1.00
C GLU A 55 0.82 -11.94 -0.72
N ALA A 56 -0.11 -11.53 -1.56
CA ALA A 56 -0.77 -10.24 -1.46
C ALA A 56 -2.29 -10.34 -1.69
N LEU A 57 -3.03 -9.39 -1.12
CA LEU A 57 -4.45 -9.24 -1.41
C LEU A 57 -4.67 -8.89 -2.89
N PRO A 58 -5.76 -9.36 -3.52
CA PRO A 58 -5.94 -9.31 -4.98
C PRO A 58 -6.41 -7.93 -5.47
N PHE A 59 -5.77 -6.84 -5.03
CA PHE A 59 -6.12 -5.45 -5.37
C PHE A 59 -5.11 -4.78 -6.33
N PHE A 60 -4.29 -5.59 -6.98
CA PHE A 60 -3.33 -5.17 -7.98
C PHE A 60 -3.55 -5.97 -9.26
N GLN A 61 -3.09 -5.42 -10.38
CA GLN A 61 -2.95 -6.18 -11.61
C GLN A 61 -1.48 -6.55 -11.77
N CYS A 62 -1.17 -7.82 -12.05
CA CYS A 62 0.17 -8.16 -12.52
C CYS A 62 0.35 -7.49 -13.88
N GLY A 63 1.08 -6.38 -13.91
CA GLY A 63 1.48 -5.74 -15.16
C GLY A 63 2.44 -6.65 -15.91
N GLU A 64 2.40 -6.61 -17.24
CA GLU A 64 3.57 -6.98 -18.01
C GLU A 64 4.69 -6.00 -17.65
N ASP A 65 5.87 -6.54 -17.35
CA ASP A 65 7.05 -5.80 -16.93
C ASP A 65 7.31 -4.61 -17.87
N ALA A 66 6.98 -3.38 -17.45
CA ALA A 66 7.09 -2.17 -18.26
C ALA A 66 8.54 -1.87 -18.68
N THR A 67 9.51 -2.51 -18.00
CA THR A 67 10.92 -2.56 -18.40
C THR A 67 11.10 -3.08 -19.83
N LYS A 68 10.26 -4.02 -20.27
CA LYS A 68 10.25 -4.55 -21.66
C LYS A 68 9.88 -3.49 -22.70
N SER A 69 9.09 -2.48 -22.30
CA SER A 69 8.66 -1.39 -23.20
C SER A 69 9.73 -0.30 -23.36
N PHE A 70 10.73 -0.26 -22.49
CA PHE A 70 11.89 0.64 -22.58
C PHE A 70 13.14 -0.06 -23.13
N ASP A 71 13.06 -1.35 -23.45
CA ASP A 71 14.16 -2.19 -23.92
C ASP A 71 14.37 -2.06 -25.45
N VAL A 72 14.55 -0.84 -25.95
CA VAL A 72 14.92 -0.59 -27.36
C VAL A 72 16.41 -0.87 -27.62
N LEU A 73 17.20 -1.22 -26.58
CA LEU A 73 18.67 -1.30 -26.67
C LEU A 73 19.32 -2.47 -25.90
N LYS A 74 18.72 -3.67 -25.86
CA LYS A 74 19.43 -4.88 -25.36
C LYS A 74 19.28 -6.09 -26.27
N GLU A 75 19.96 -6.04 -27.40
CA GLU A 75 20.68 -7.22 -27.90
C GLU A 75 22.05 -7.22 -27.21
N ASP A 76 22.13 -7.79 -26.01
CA ASP A 76 23.44 -8.18 -25.45
C ASP A 76 23.29 -9.49 -24.68
N GLU A 77 23.96 -10.50 -25.23
CA GLU A 77 24.11 -11.85 -24.73
C GLU A 77 24.85 -11.84 -23.38
N GLY A 78 24.33 -12.57 -22.38
CA GLY A 78 25.16 -13.04 -21.25
C GLY A 78 24.92 -12.45 -19.86
N ASN A 79 23.74 -11.91 -19.53
CA ASN A 79 23.43 -11.53 -18.14
C ASN A 79 22.69 -12.65 -17.38
N ASP A 80 23.21 -13.00 -16.19
CA ASP A 80 22.53 -13.80 -15.17
C ASP A 80 21.08 -13.32 -15.04
N LYS A 81 20.11 -14.18 -15.40
CA LYS A 81 18.69 -13.85 -15.26
C LYS A 81 18.41 -13.60 -13.78
N ILE A 82 18.26 -12.33 -13.40
CA ILE A 82 17.85 -11.95 -12.05
C ILE A 82 16.47 -12.56 -11.82
N ILE A 83 16.39 -13.58 -10.97
CA ILE A 83 15.13 -14.20 -10.57
C ILE A 83 14.43 -13.20 -9.65
N LEU A 84 13.46 -12.47 -10.21
CA LEU A 84 12.61 -11.57 -9.45
C LEU A 84 11.66 -12.36 -8.53
N PRO A 85 11.42 -11.90 -7.29
CA PRO A 85 10.51 -12.55 -6.37
C PRO A 85 9.09 -12.49 -6.93
N GLN A 86 8.38 -13.61 -6.92
CA GLN A 86 7.01 -13.67 -7.41
C GLN A 86 6.04 -13.14 -6.35
N ILE A 87 5.16 -12.22 -6.75
CA ILE A 87 4.02 -11.78 -5.93
C ILE A 87 2.79 -12.54 -6.41
N ARG A 88 2.22 -13.35 -5.53
CA ARG A 88 1.03 -14.17 -5.79
C ARG A 88 -0.16 -13.61 -5.04
N MET A 89 -1.33 -13.69 -5.66
CA MET A 89 -2.57 -13.33 -4.97
C MET A 89 -2.96 -14.44 -3.99
N PHE A 90 -3.46 -14.06 -2.82
CA PHE A 90 -4.12 -15.01 -1.94
C PHE A 90 -5.31 -15.69 -2.64
N GLU A 91 -5.47 -16.99 -2.41
CA GLU A 91 -6.65 -17.73 -2.84
C GLU A 91 -7.92 -17.12 -2.22
N ASN A 92 -9.01 -17.16 -2.98
CA ASN A 92 -10.26 -16.48 -2.64
C ASN A 92 -10.87 -17.02 -1.35
N GLU A 93 -10.72 -18.32 -1.15
CA GLU A 93 -11.22 -19.11 -0.04
C GLU A 93 -10.47 -18.77 1.25
N LYS A 94 -9.21 -18.34 1.14
CA LYS A 94 -8.35 -17.94 2.27
C LYS A 94 -8.60 -16.50 2.71
N ILE A 95 -9.32 -15.70 1.91
CA ILE A 95 -9.61 -14.29 2.22
C ILE A 95 -10.96 -14.17 2.91
N ARG A 96 -10.98 -13.73 4.17
CA ARG A 96 -12.20 -13.33 4.88
C ARG A 96 -12.28 -11.81 4.96
N ARG A 97 -13.48 -11.25 4.77
CA ARG A 97 -13.76 -9.81 4.93
C ARG A 97 -14.78 -9.60 6.04
N GLU A 98 -14.55 -8.63 6.89
CA GLU A 98 -15.48 -8.12 7.89
C GLU A 98 -15.76 -6.64 7.58
N PHE A 99 -16.90 -6.40 6.93
CA PHE A 99 -17.30 -5.07 6.49
C PHE A 99 -18.29 -4.44 7.47
N LYS A 100 -17.94 -3.28 8.02
CA LYS A 100 -18.78 -2.45 8.90
C LYS A 100 -18.75 -1.00 8.42
N THR A 101 -19.67 -0.18 8.92
CA THR A 101 -19.84 1.23 8.49
C THR A 101 -18.58 2.08 8.59
N ALA A 102 -17.79 1.91 9.66
CA ALA A 102 -16.60 2.73 9.92
C ALA A 102 -15.28 1.93 9.90
N THR A 103 -15.37 0.61 9.69
CA THR A 103 -14.21 -0.28 9.67
C THR A 103 -14.40 -1.37 8.63
N ASP A 104 -13.37 -1.61 7.83
CA ASP A 104 -13.32 -2.74 6.90
C ASP A 104 -12.05 -3.54 7.16
N THR A 105 -12.19 -4.85 7.37
CA THR A 105 -11.07 -5.71 7.74
C THR A 105 -10.96 -6.91 6.80
N TRP A 106 -9.78 -7.11 6.25
CA TRP A 106 -9.41 -8.26 5.43
C TRP A 106 -8.45 -9.15 6.21
N TYR A 107 -8.73 -10.45 6.20
CA TYR A 107 -7.91 -11.49 6.81
C TYR A 107 -7.49 -12.46 5.72
N ALA A 108 -6.19 -12.73 5.60
CA ALA A 108 -5.65 -13.69 4.65
C ALA A 108 -4.36 -14.31 5.21
N GLY A 109 -4.39 -15.61 5.51
CA GLY A 109 -3.26 -16.28 6.18
C GLY A 109 -2.87 -15.57 7.49
N ASP A 110 -1.62 -15.15 7.58
CA ASP A 110 -1.05 -14.43 8.73
C ASP A 110 -1.16 -12.90 8.62
N LEU A 111 -1.86 -12.39 7.59
CA LEU A 111 -2.05 -10.97 7.36
C LEU A 111 -3.47 -10.55 7.76
N THR A 112 -3.55 -9.46 8.53
CA THR A 112 -4.78 -8.72 8.79
C THR A 112 -4.58 -7.28 8.37
N PHE A 113 -5.42 -6.79 7.46
CA PHE A 113 -5.43 -5.40 7.04
C PHE A 113 -6.75 -4.76 7.43
N LYS A 114 -6.71 -3.63 8.12
CA LYS A 114 -7.91 -2.95 8.62
C LYS A 114 -7.87 -1.49 8.26
N VAL A 115 -8.96 -0.98 7.71
CA VAL A 115 -9.13 0.44 7.38
C VAL A 115 -10.18 1.06 8.30
N TYR A 116 -9.90 2.26 8.78
CA TYR A 116 -10.75 3.06 9.66
C TYR A 116 -11.21 4.32 8.92
N SER A 117 -12.52 4.44 8.75
CA SER A 117 -13.18 5.60 8.13
C SER A 117 -14.33 6.06 9.03
N PRO A 118 -14.04 6.82 10.11
CA PRO A 118 -15.03 7.15 11.13
C PRO A 118 -16.16 8.03 10.60
N VAL A 119 -17.38 7.72 11.00
CA VAL A 119 -18.57 8.55 10.76
C VAL A 119 -18.77 9.45 11.98
N ARG A 120 -18.70 10.76 11.78
CA ARG A 120 -18.91 11.77 12.82
C ARG A 120 -19.51 13.05 12.25
N PRO A 121 -20.23 13.85 13.06
CA PRO A 121 -20.74 15.13 12.61
C PRO A 121 -19.61 16.13 12.36
N VAL A 122 -19.84 17.07 11.44
CA VAL A 122 -18.96 18.23 11.23
C VAL A 122 -19.35 19.32 12.24
N PRO A 123 -18.44 19.76 13.12
CA PRO A 123 -18.72 20.85 14.06
C PRO A 123 -19.04 22.16 13.33
N ASN A 124 -19.87 23.02 13.94
CA ASN A 124 -20.16 24.34 13.38
C ASN A 124 -18.89 25.20 13.37
N PRO A 125 -18.38 25.65 12.20
CA PRO A 125 -17.15 26.43 12.11
C PRO A 125 -17.20 27.77 12.87
N ALA A 126 -18.40 28.32 13.11
CA ALA A 126 -18.56 29.58 13.83
C ALA A 126 -18.50 29.44 15.36
N ALA A 127 -18.59 28.22 15.89
CA ALA A 127 -18.73 27.98 17.33
C ALA A 127 -17.73 26.95 17.90
N ALA A 128 -17.21 26.05 17.08
CA ALA A 128 -16.29 25.00 17.51
C ALA A 128 -14.85 25.52 17.64
N SER A 129 -14.05 24.84 18.47
CA SER A 129 -12.63 25.13 18.57
C SER A 129 -11.86 24.68 17.32
N GLU A 130 -10.70 25.28 17.09
CA GLU A 130 -9.81 24.90 15.97
C GLU A 130 -9.43 23.42 16.02
N PHE A 131 -9.21 22.87 17.22
CA PHE A 131 -8.87 21.47 17.40
C PHE A 131 -10.03 20.54 16.99
N GLU A 132 -11.26 20.85 17.38
CA GLU A 132 -12.44 20.05 17.00
C GLU A 132 -12.64 20.05 15.49
N ILE A 133 -12.47 21.21 14.84
CA ILE A 133 -12.58 21.33 13.38
C ILE A 133 -11.47 20.54 12.68
N LYS A 134 -10.20 20.71 13.09
CA LYS A 134 -9.06 19.97 12.52
C LYS A 134 -9.18 18.47 12.72
N SER A 135 -9.59 18.07 13.92
CA SER A 135 -9.87 16.67 14.21
C SER A 135 -10.92 16.19 13.23
N ALA A 136 -12.06 16.89 13.09
CA ALA A 136 -13.22 16.55 12.26
C ALA A 136 -12.92 16.44 10.74
N LEU A 137 -12.07 17.34 10.23
CA LEU A 137 -11.84 17.55 8.80
C LEU A 137 -10.45 17.09 8.32
N ILE A 138 -9.73 16.30 9.13
CA ILE A 138 -8.46 15.72 8.69
C ILE A 138 -8.66 14.91 7.39
N PRO A 139 -7.95 15.22 6.30
CA PRO A 139 -8.13 14.56 5.01
C PRO A 139 -7.36 13.24 4.96
N ALA A 140 -7.58 12.38 5.95
CA ALA A 140 -6.90 11.11 6.10
C ALA A 140 -7.85 10.03 6.64
N VAL A 141 -7.62 8.80 6.20
CA VAL A 141 -8.11 7.59 6.87
C VAL A 141 -6.94 6.86 7.47
N PHE A 142 -7.20 6.06 8.50
CA PHE A 142 -6.15 5.26 9.13
C PHE A 142 -6.26 3.82 8.65
N ALA A 143 -5.12 3.17 8.49
CA ALA A 143 -5.06 1.75 8.22
C ALA A 143 -4.07 1.11 9.18
N GLU A 144 -4.37 -0.11 9.60
CA GLU A 144 -3.48 -0.96 10.37
C GLU A 144 -3.18 -2.21 9.57
N MET A 145 -1.91 -2.60 9.53
CA MET A 145 -1.49 -3.89 8.99
C MET A 145 -0.85 -4.71 10.10
N THR A 146 -1.47 -5.85 10.40
CA THR A 146 -0.97 -6.79 11.41
C THR A 146 -0.46 -8.05 10.73
N ILE A 147 0.74 -8.46 11.13
CA ILE A 147 1.41 -9.65 10.61
C ILE A 147 1.69 -10.60 11.78
N ASP A 148 1.22 -11.83 11.65
CA ASP A 148 1.41 -12.89 12.65
C ASP A 148 2.58 -13.81 12.25
N ASN A 149 3.78 -13.51 12.74
CA ASN A 149 4.96 -14.33 12.52
C ASN A 149 5.32 -15.20 13.74
N THR A 150 4.35 -15.46 14.63
CA THR A 150 4.56 -16.21 15.89
C THR A 150 5.05 -17.63 15.69
N LYS A 151 4.66 -18.26 14.57
CA LYS A 151 5.10 -19.62 14.19
C LYS A 151 6.33 -19.63 13.27
N GLY A 152 6.79 -18.46 12.82
CA GLY A 152 7.90 -18.35 11.90
C GLY A 152 9.25 -18.55 12.58
N LYS A 153 10.19 -19.11 11.82
CA LYS A 153 11.59 -19.30 12.26
C LYS A 153 12.54 -18.27 11.66
N LYS A 154 12.05 -17.43 10.76
CA LYS A 154 12.80 -16.38 10.05
C LYS A 154 11.99 -15.08 10.08
N PRO A 155 12.66 -13.91 10.01
CA PRO A 155 11.96 -12.66 9.80
C PRO A 155 11.18 -12.71 8.48
N ARG A 156 9.99 -12.12 8.46
CA ARG A 156 9.13 -12.04 7.28
C ARG A 156 8.93 -10.60 6.88
N ARG A 157 9.14 -10.31 5.60
CA ARG A 157 8.91 -8.99 5.04
C ARG A 157 7.44 -8.82 4.66
N ALA A 158 6.83 -7.72 5.10
CA ALA A 158 5.52 -7.26 4.69
C ALA A 158 5.63 -5.92 3.94
N PHE A 159 4.63 -5.62 3.12
CA PHE A 159 4.60 -4.40 2.34
C PHE A 159 3.17 -3.84 2.21
N PHE A 160 3.10 -2.51 2.20
CA PHE A 160 1.87 -1.77 1.87
C PHE A 160 2.22 -0.59 0.96
N GLY A 161 1.67 -0.57 -0.25
CA GLY A 161 1.93 0.50 -1.18
C GLY A 161 0.97 0.53 -2.36
N TYR A 162 1.24 1.42 -3.29
CA TYR A 162 0.39 1.64 -4.45
C TYR A 162 1.19 2.10 -5.66
N GLU A 163 0.55 1.96 -6.81
CA GLU A 163 1.00 2.45 -8.11
C GLU A 163 0.50 3.87 -8.37
N ASN A 164 1.40 4.70 -8.86
CA ASN A 164 1.08 5.98 -9.45
C ASN A 164 0.59 5.79 -10.89
N THR A 165 -0.61 6.28 -11.16
CA THR A 165 -1.22 6.28 -12.51
C THR A 165 -1.36 7.70 -13.08
N GLU A 166 -0.92 8.73 -12.35
CA GLU A 166 -1.03 10.12 -12.75
C GLU A 166 0.15 10.52 -13.66
N PRO A 167 -0.09 11.04 -14.88
CA PRO A 167 0.98 11.41 -15.80
C PRO A 167 1.83 12.62 -15.35
N CYS A 168 1.23 13.51 -14.56
CA CYS A 168 1.80 14.83 -14.27
C CYS A 168 2.60 14.90 -12.96
N SER A 169 2.71 13.80 -12.22
CA SER A 169 3.48 13.74 -10.97
C SER A 169 4.17 12.40 -10.83
N GLY A 170 5.37 12.41 -10.23
CA GLY A 170 6.09 11.20 -9.86
C GLY A 170 5.82 10.75 -8.43
N MET A 171 6.19 9.51 -8.14
CA MET A 171 6.28 9.03 -6.75
C MET A 171 7.48 9.66 -6.05
N ARG A 172 7.33 9.90 -4.76
CA ARG A 172 8.40 10.39 -3.88
C ARG A 172 8.34 9.75 -2.51
N ARG A 173 9.45 9.82 -1.80
CA ARG A 173 9.53 9.45 -0.38
C ARG A 173 9.19 10.67 0.48
N LEU A 174 8.34 10.45 1.48
CA LEU A 174 8.01 11.50 2.45
C LEU A 174 9.20 11.78 3.38
N ASP A 175 10.07 10.80 3.58
CA ASP A 175 11.26 10.87 4.44
C ASP A 175 12.13 12.07 4.08
N ASP A 176 12.37 12.27 2.78
CA ASP A 176 13.20 13.35 2.24
C ASP A 176 12.53 14.72 2.45
N SER A 177 11.20 14.78 2.27
CA SER A 177 10.44 16.04 2.38
C SER A 177 10.11 16.43 3.82
N ALA A 178 10.01 15.45 4.72
CA ALA A 178 9.65 15.64 6.13
C ALA A 178 10.89 15.71 7.05
N GLY A 179 12.10 15.65 6.49
CA GLY A 179 13.35 15.63 7.26
C GLY A 179 13.42 14.46 8.25
N GLY A 180 12.95 13.29 7.85
CA GLY A 180 12.94 12.07 8.67
C GLY A 180 11.90 12.03 9.81
N LYS A 181 10.99 13.01 9.90
CA LYS A 181 9.93 13.02 10.94
C LYS A 181 8.79 12.04 10.65
N ILE A 182 8.61 11.69 9.38
CA ILE A 182 7.57 10.80 8.87
C ILE A 182 8.23 9.89 7.83
N THR A 183 7.88 8.62 7.84
CA THR A 183 8.28 7.67 6.80
C THR A 183 7.08 7.39 5.91
N GLY A 184 7.26 7.47 4.59
CA GLY A 184 6.13 7.29 3.69
C GLY A 184 6.48 7.41 2.22
N VAL A 185 5.48 7.17 1.39
CA VAL A 185 5.52 7.37 -0.05
C VAL A 185 4.32 8.18 -0.47
N GLY A 186 4.45 8.96 -1.53
CA GLY A 186 3.33 9.73 -2.05
C GLY A 186 3.53 10.16 -3.49
N GLU A 187 2.43 10.55 -4.11
CA GLU A 187 2.36 11.06 -5.47
C GLU A 187 2.30 12.59 -5.41
N GLY A 188 3.33 13.24 -5.96
CA GLY A 188 3.43 14.70 -5.97
C GLY A 188 3.09 15.31 -4.60
N ARG A 189 2.06 16.17 -4.57
CA ARG A 189 1.55 16.78 -3.32
C ARG A 189 0.09 16.39 -3.02
N ARG A 190 -0.42 15.32 -3.65
CA ARG A 190 -1.85 15.00 -3.68
C ARG A 190 -2.21 13.84 -2.76
N THR A 191 -1.51 12.71 -2.91
CA THR A 191 -1.80 11.48 -2.18
C THR A 191 -0.53 10.97 -1.50
N ALA A 192 -0.69 10.29 -0.37
CA ALA A 192 0.41 9.66 0.33
C ALA A 192 -0.06 8.56 1.28
N ILE A 193 0.83 7.60 1.53
CA ILE A 193 0.76 6.64 2.64
C ILE A 193 1.92 6.98 3.58
N ALA A 194 1.61 7.19 4.85
CA ALA A 194 2.56 7.62 5.85
C ALA A 194 2.45 6.75 7.10
N SER A 195 3.59 6.50 7.74
CA SER A 195 3.68 5.92 9.07
C SER A 195 4.65 6.74 9.92
N ARG A 196 4.67 6.44 11.23
CA ARG A 196 5.61 7.05 12.17
C ARG A 196 7.05 6.80 11.73
N ALA A 197 7.93 7.78 11.89
CA ALA A 197 9.35 7.57 11.60
C ALA A 197 9.90 6.33 12.34
N GLY A 198 10.55 5.45 11.59
CA GLY A 198 11.18 4.23 12.10
C GLY A 198 10.26 3.01 12.26
N SER A 199 8.95 3.10 12.03
CA SER A 199 8.06 1.92 12.04
C SER A 199 8.16 1.08 10.76
N ALA A 200 8.50 1.71 9.65
CA ALA A 200 8.63 1.09 8.34
C ALA A 200 9.76 1.77 7.55
N LYS A 201 10.13 1.20 6.40
CA LYS A 201 11.07 1.79 5.44
C LYS A 201 10.31 2.13 4.16
N SER A 202 10.44 3.37 3.67
CA SER A 202 9.84 3.77 2.40
C SER A 202 10.73 3.37 1.23
N ALA A 203 10.11 2.91 0.15
CA ALA A 203 10.79 2.55 -1.09
C ALA A 203 9.99 2.99 -2.31
N VAL A 204 10.69 3.45 -3.34
CA VAL A 204 10.16 3.80 -4.66
C VAL A 204 10.95 3.05 -5.73
N GLY A 205 10.26 2.51 -6.73
CA GLY A 205 10.88 1.73 -7.81
C GLY A 205 9.94 1.46 -8.99
N PHE A 206 10.48 0.83 -10.04
CA PHE A 206 9.77 0.57 -11.29
C PHE A 206 8.74 -0.55 -11.21
N THR A 207 8.97 -1.54 -10.34
CA THR A 207 8.03 -2.65 -10.04
C THR A 207 8.18 -3.05 -8.57
N PHE A 208 7.14 -3.63 -7.98
CA PHE A 208 7.21 -4.13 -6.61
C PHE A 208 8.25 -5.24 -6.46
N GLU A 209 8.37 -6.13 -7.46
CA GLU A 209 9.33 -7.21 -7.49
C GLU A 209 10.77 -6.70 -7.48
N THR A 210 11.04 -5.61 -8.21
CA THR A 210 12.36 -4.95 -8.19
C THR A 210 12.62 -4.36 -6.81
N ILE A 211 11.66 -3.67 -6.20
CA ILE A 211 11.81 -3.11 -4.85
C ILE A 211 12.12 -4.20 -3.83
N LEU A 212 11.40 -5.32 -3.88
CA LEU A 212 11.55 -6.44 -2.94
C LEU A 212 12.83 -7.26 -3.16
N SER A 213 13.39 -7.28 -4.37
CA SER A 213 14.64 -8.01 -4.70
C SER A 213 15.92 -7.23 -4.39
N GLN A 214 15.82 -5.92 -4.19
CA GLN A 214 16.98 -5.07 -3.94
C GLN A 214 17.66 -5.43 -2.61
N ARG A 215 18.98 -5.66 -2.69
CA ARG A 215 19.84 -5.93 -1.53
C ARG A 215 20.32 -4.66 -0.83
N CYS A 216 20.43 -3.56 -1.56
CA CYS A 216 20.93 -2.28 -1.07
C CYS A 216 19.79 -1.29 -0.92
N GLU A 217 19.55 -0.80 0.29
CA GLU A 217 18.45 0.14 0.59
C GLU A 217 18.59 1.48 -0.13
N VAL A 218 19.80 1.85 -0.56
CA VAL A 218 20.05 3.06 -1.38
C VAL A 218 19.23 3.02 -2.68
N ASN A 219 19.01 1.83 -3.24
CA ASN A 219 18.25 1.66 -4.48
C ASN A 219 16.73 1.85 -4.29
N TRP A 220 16.25 1.88 -3.04
CA TRP A 220 14.85 2.21 -2.71
C TRP A 220 14.53 3.70 -2.91
N ALA A 221 15.52 4.54 -3.23
CA ALA A 221 15.33 5.95 -3.56
C ALA A 221 15.19 6.21 -5.08
N CYS A 222 14.73 5.23 -5.86
CA CYS A 222 14.58 5.39 -7.30
C CYS A 222 13.36 6.26 -7.66
N ILE A 223 13.54 7.59 -7.70
CA ILE A 223 12.48 8.59 -7.93
C ILE A 223 11.78 8.50 -9.29
N LEU A 224 12.34 7.74 -10.25
CA LEU A 224 11.74 7.51 -11.56
C LEU A 224 10.71 6.36 -11.54
N GLY A 225 10.60 5.65 -10.42
CA GLY A 225 9.66 4.56 -10.25
C GLY A 225 8.21 5.03 -10.12
N ASN A 226 7.29 4.24 -10.65
CA ASN A 226 5.85 4.48 -10.52
C ASN A 226 5.25 3.81 -9.27
N TYR A 227 5.98 2.94 -8.59
CA TYR A 227 5.49 2.22 -7.42
C TYR A 227 6.15 2.76 -6.17
N GLY A 228 5.35 3.05 -5.16
CA GLY A 228 5.83 3.40 -3.83
C GLY A 228 5.26 2.46 -2.79
N THR A 229 6.08 2.05 -1.82
CA THR A 229 5.68 1.15 -0.75
C THR A 229 6.36 1.45 0.57
N LEU A 230 5.68 1.08 1.65
CA LEU A 230 6.25 0.87 2.97
C LEU A 230 6.64 -0.60 3.10
N ILE A 231 7.88 -0.87 3.49
CA ILE A 231 8.44 -2.18 3.79
C ILE A 231 8.57 -2.32 5.30
N MET A 232 8.09 -3.43 5.84
CA MET A 232 8.11 -3.76 7.26
C MET A 232 8.68 -5.17 7.44
N ASP A 233 9.75 -5.32 8.22
CA ASP A 233 10.31 -6.63 8.52
C ASP A 233 9.84 -7.06 9.92
N VAL A 234 9.18 -8.23 10.00
CA VAL A 234 8.59 -8.75 11.23
C VAL A 234 9.47 -9.88 11.76
N PRO A 235 10.04 -9.77 12.98
CA PRO A 235 10.91 -10.79 13.55
C PRO A 235 10.24 -12.16 13.67
N ALA A 236 11.06 -13.21 13.71
CA ALA A 236 10.59 -14.57 13.96
C ALA A 236 9.97 -14.67 15.37
N GLY A 237 8.81 -15.31 15.48
CA GLY A 237 8.14 -15.49 16.78
C GLY A 237 7.28 -14.31 17.22
N GLU A 238 7.20 -13.23 16.45
CA GLU A 238 6.47 -12.02 16.83
C GLU A 238 5.19 -11.79 16.05
N LYS A 239 4.26 -11.05 16.67
CA LYS A 239 3.08 -10.48 16.02
C LYS A 239 3.14 -8.98 16.16
N VAL A 240 3.20 -8.27 15.03
CA VAL A 240 3.42 -6.82 15.00
C VAL A 240 2.32 -6.15 14.18
N THR A 241 1.86 -5.00 14.69
CA THR A 241 0.90 -4.12 14.01
C THR A 241 1.59 -2.81 13.66
N PHE A 242 1.40 -2.38 12.41
CA PHE A 242 1.94 -1.16 11.83
C PHE A 242 0.84 -0.19 11.43
#